data_AF-A0A815AWK8-F1
#
_entry.id   AF-A0A815AWK8-F1
#
_cell.length_a   1.000
_cell.length_b   1.000
_cell.length_c   1.000
_cell.angle_alpha   90.00
_cell.angle_beta   90.00
_cell.angle_gamma   90.00
#
_symmetry.space_group_name_H-M   'P 1'
#
loop_
_entity.id
_entity.type
_entity.pdbx_description
1 polymer ?
#
loop_
_entity_poly.entity_id
_entity_poly.type
_entity_poly.pdbx_seq_one_letter_code
_entity_poly.pdbx_strand_id
1 'polypeptide(L)'
;METQYYALVLINIIMSKGNQILRSSLLTAMSNTVVAIRLRELVQSIINSDEHSNNDSFTSLDTITLSTRHLSRSSLIQQLCLLQRFYLNELYTDAMNTLPDRYDTKYRDMISELRRSAFDTDLLLSEQSCQDLNARVSSVSMNETITNPRRVEALQRDYERLGFQDLREPIKDFQTIPSGILSLQNLFYFCIHQKNDFIRFVLENSCKTLQQQCPLVKSAIEYFDSLLIIE
;
A
#
# COMPACT_ATOMS: atom_id res chain seq x y z
N MET A 1 -2.54 7.91 -31.56
CA MET A 1 -3.07 6.53 -31.44
C MET A 1 -2.07 5.49 -31.93
N GLU A 2 -1.72 5.44 -33.22
CA GLU A 2 -0.81 4.40 -33.75
C GLU A 2 0.57 4.37 -33.09
N THR A 3 1.24 5.52 -32.99
CA THR A 3 2.53 5.65 -32.29
C THR A 3 2.44 5.30 -30.80
N GLN A 4 1.35 5.66 -30.12
CA GLN A 4 1.15 5.37 -28.69
C GLN A 4 0.96 3.87 -28.45
N TYR A 5 0.25 3.19 -29.33
CA TYR A 5 0.08 1.75 -29.26
C TYR A 5 1.39 1.01 -29.45
N TYR A 6 2.15 1.32 -30.50
CA TYR A 6 3.43 0.66 -30.72
C TYR A 6 4.42 0.93 -29.58
N ALA A 7 4.40 2.14 -28.99
CA ALA A 7 5.16 2.44 -27.79
C ALA A 7 4.73 1.56 -26.60
N LEU A 8 3.43 1.42 -26.34
CA LEU A 8 2.91 0.55 -25.28
C LEU A 8 3.24 -0.93 -25.51
N VAL A 9 3.13 -1.42 -26.75
CA VAL A 9 3.51 -2.79 -27.12
C VAL A 9 4.99 -3.03 -26.84
N LEU A 10 5.86 -2.10 -27.23
CA LEU A 10 7.30 -2.20 -26.96
C LEU A 10 7.60 -2.21 -25.45
N ILE A 11 6.95 -1.33 -24.68
CA ILE A 11 7.05 -1.28 -23.22
C ILE A 11 6.61 -2.63 -22.62
N ASN A 12 5.48 -3.18 -23.06
CA ASN A 12 4.97 -4.47 -22.57
C ASN A 12 5.90 -5.64 -22.92
N ILE A 13 6.48 -5.66 -24.12
CA ILE A 13 7.46 -6.67 -24.51
C ILE A 13 8.70 -6.58 -23.61
N ILE A 14 9.17 -5.37 -23.33
CA ILE A 14 10.30 -5.13 -22.42
C ILE A 14 9.97 -5.58 -21.00
N MET A 15 8.78 -5.26 -20.48
CA MET A 15 8.35 -5.70 -19.15
C MET A 15 8.20 -7.23 -19.06
N SER A 16 7.77 -7.88 -20.13
CA SER A 16 7.57 -9.33 -20.18
C SER A 16 8.87 -10.12 -20.37
N LYS A 17 9.82 -9.65 -21.20
CA LYS A 17 11.01 -10.42 -21.60
C LYS A 17 12.34 -9.77 -21.21
N GLY A 18 12.33 -8.55 -20.69
CA GLY A 18 13.53 -7.82 -20.28
C GLY A 18 14.14 -8.42 -19.01
N ASN A 19 15.45 -8.21 -18.85
CA ASN A 19 16.16 -8.57 -17.63
C ASN A 19 15.72 -7.66 -16.45
N GLN A 20 15.82 -8.13 -15.21
CA GLN A 20 15.41 -7.43 -13.98
C GLN A 20 15.95 -6.00 -13.89
N ILE A 21 17.20 -5.76 -14.26
CA ILE A 21 17.82 -4.41 -14.27
C ILE A 21 17.05 -3.47 -15.20
N LEU A 22 16.68 -3.96 -16.38
CA LEU A 22 16.03 -3.17 -17.41
C LEU A 22 14.56 -2.92 -17.06
N ARG A 23 13.88 -3.92 -16.47
CA ARG A 23 12.53 -3.77 -15.90
C ARG A 23 12.51 -2.75 -14.76
N SER A 24 13.43 -2.84 -13.81
CA SER A 24 13.56 -1.90 -12.67
C SER A 24 13.89 -0.47 -13.12
N SER A 25 14.78 -0.32 -14.11
CA SER A 25 15.12 0.99 -14.70
C SER A 25 13.91 1.61 -15.41
N LEU A 26 13.16 0.80 -16.18
CA LEU A 26 11.95 1.23 -16.84
C LEU A 26 10.87 1.61 -15.84
N LEU A 27 10.70 0.83 -14.77
CA LEU A 27 9.77 1.12 -13.68
C LEU A 27 10.11 2.46 -13.01
N THR A 28 11.38 2.70 -12.70
CA THR A 28 11.86 3.97 -12.15
C THR A 28 11.59 5.14 -13.10
N ALA A 29 11.80 4.93 -14.41
CA ALA A 29 11.49 5.93 -15.42
C ALA A 29 9.97 6.18 -15.56
N MET A 30 9.14 5.16 -15.39
CA MET A 30 7.68 5.27 -15.39
C MET A 30 7.13 5.93 -14.13
N SER A 31 7.77 5.72 -12.98
CA SER A 31 7.46 6.42 -11.72
C SER A 31 7.86 7.91 -11.75
N ASN A 32 8.57 8.36 -12.79
CA ASN A 32 8.80 9.79 -13.02
C ASN A 32 7.45 10.51 -13.19
N THR A 33 7.27 11.60 -12.46
CA THR A 33 6.03 12.38 -12.43
C THR A 33 5.56 12.78 -13.82
N VAL A 34 6.47 13.11 -14.74
CA VAL A 34 6.12 13.48 -16.12
C VAL A 34 5.52 12.31 -16.89
N VAL A 35 6.14 11.12 -16.81
CA VAL A 35 5.67 9.93 -17.54
C VAL A 35 4.35 9.44 -16.96
N ALA A 36 4.22 9.44 -15.62
CA ALA A 36 2.98 9.09 -14.93
C ALA A 36 1.82 10.03 -15.30
N ILE A 37 2.07 11.34 -15.39
CA ILE A 37 1.06 12.32 -15.85
C ILE A 37 0.64 12.00 -17.29
N ARG A 38 1.58 11.76 -18.20
CA ARG A 38 1.26 11.43 -19.61
C ARG A 38 0.48 10.13 -19.77
N LEU A 39 0.78 9.11 -18.98
CA LEU A 39 0.00 7.87 -18.94
C LEU A 39 -1.41 8.10 -18.40
N ARG A 40 -1.56 8.92 -17.35
CA ARG A 40 -2.87 9.30 -16.82
C ARG A 40 -3.69 10.08 -17.84
N GLU A 41 -3.08 11.04 -18.54
CA GLU A 41 -3.72 11.78 -19.63
C GLU A 41 -4.16 10.85 -20.77
N LEU A 42 -3.34 9.86 -21.12
CA LEU A 42 -3.69 8.85 -22.14
C LEU A 42 -4.89 8.00 -21.71
N VAL A 43 -4.89 7.50 -20.48
CA VAL A 43 -6.01 6.73 -19.92
C VAL A 43 -7.27 7.58 -19.88
N GLN A 44 -7.18 8.83 -19.42
CA GLN A 44 -8.32 9.75 -19.35
C GLN A 44 -8.84 10.11 -20.74
N SER A 45 -7.96 10.31 -21.72
CA SER A 45 -8.33 10.55 -23.12
C SER A 45 -9.07 9.37 -23.71
N ILE A 46 -8.66 8.14 -23.37
CA ILE A 46 -9.39 6.94 -23.77
C ILE A 46 -10.76 6.98 -23.09
N ILE A 47 -10.86 7.02 -21.76
CA ILE A 47 -12.13 7.03 -21.01
C ILE A 47 -13.11 8.09 -21.55
N ASN A 48 -12.69 9.35 -21.68
CA ASN A 48 -13.54 10.45 -22.14
C ASN A 48 -14.03 10.31 -23.59
N SER A 49 -13.35 9.50 -24.42
CA SER A 49 -13.79 9.24 -25.79
C SER A 49 -15.04 8.33 -25.86
N ASP A 50 -15.53 7.77 -24.75
CA ASP A 50 -16.79 6.99 -24.70
C ASP A 50 -18.05 7.86 -24.63
N GLU A 51 -17.98 9.10 -24.12
CA GLU A 51 -19.19 9.90 -23.94
C GLU A 51 -19.82 10.39 -25.26
N HIS A 52 -19.10 10.28 -26.38
CA HIS A 52 -19.56 10.78 -27.69
C HIS A 52 -19.96 9.67 -28.69
N SER A 53 -19.90 8.38 -28.35
CA SER A 53 -20.22 7.29 -29.29
C SER A 53 -21.37 6.35 -28.86
N ASN A 54 -22.20 6.73 -27.89
CA ASN A 54 -23.31 5.89 -27.43
C ASN A 54 -24.54 5.82 -28.36
N ASN A 55 -24.42 6.21 -29.64
CA ASN A 55 -25.57 6.16 -30.56
C ASN A 55 -25.49 5.16 -31.71
N ASP A 56 -24.39 4.46 -31.96
CA ASP A 56 -24.33 3.54 -33.10
C ASP A 56 -24.12 2.08 -32.69
N SER A 57 -25.28 1.41 -32.61
CA SER A 57 -25.55 0.05 -33.08
C SER A 57 -24.57 -1.08 -32.70
N PHE A 58 -25.02 -1.81 -31.69
CA PHE A 58 -24.70 -3.20 -31.42
C PHE A 58 -25.16 -4.10 -32.60
N THR A 59 -24.28 -4.43 -33.55
CA THR A 59 -24.45 -5.64 -34.37
C THR A 59 -23.12 -6.24 -34.84
N SER A 60 -23.04 -7.55 -34.61
CA SER A 60 -22.18 -8.55 -35.25
C SER A 60 -20.74 -8.70 -34.76
N LEU A 61 -20.57 -9.79 -34.01
CA LEU A 61 -19.39 -10.64 -34.04
C LEU A 61 -19.10 -11.09 -35.49
N ASP A 62 -17.85 -11.50 -35.73
CA ASP A 62 -17.29 -12.13 -36.94
C ASP A 62 -16.80 -11.19 -38.04
N THR A 63 -15.47 -11.01 -38.09
CA THR A 63 -14.65 -11.50 -39.21
C THR A 63 -13.17 -11.31 -38.86
N ILE A 64 -12.48 -12.44 -38.66
CA ILE A 64 -11.02 -12.52 -38.72
C ILE A 64 -10.59 -12.02 -40.10
N THR A 65 -10.00 -10.83 -40.17
CA THR A 65 -9.21 -10.39 -41.33
C THR A 65 -7.95 -9.70 -40.83
N LEU A 66 -6.80 -10.28 -41.18
CA LEU A 66 -5.52 -9.58 -41.18
C LEU A 66 -5.65 -8.34 -42.07
N SER A 67 -5.77 -7.17 -41.47
CA SER A 67 -5.53 -5.90 -42.14
C SER A 67 -5.15 -4.86 -41.10
N THR A 68 -3.89 -4.44 -41.17
CA THR A 68 -3.46 -3.08 -40.81
C THR A 68 -4.55 -2.07 -41.15
N ARG A 69 -4.91 -1.22 -40.18
CA ARG A 69 -5.88 -0.09 -40.24
C ARG A 69 -7.27 -0.32 -39.62
N HIS A 70 -7.31 -0.76 -38.37
CA HIS A 70 -8.04 0.02 -37.37
C HIS A 70 -7.42 -0.30 -36.03
N LEU A 71 -6.53 0.57 -35.54
CA LEU A 71 -6.04 0.42 -34.19
C LEU A 71 -7.21 0.70 -33.24
N SER A 72 -7.93 -0.37 -32.88
CA SER A 72 -9.11 -0.26 -32.05
C SER A 72 -8.73 0.22 -30.67
N ARG A 73 -9.58 1.06 -30.08
CA ARG A 73 -9.52 1.42 -28.67
C ARG A 73 -9.39 0.18 -27.77
N SER A 74 -10.05 -0.92 -28.14
CA SER A 74 -9.95 -2.21 -27.46
C SER A 74 -8.50 -2.73 -27.42
N SER A 75 -7.75 -2.59 -28.51
CA SER A 75 -6.33 -2.99 -28.55
C SER A 75 -5.46 -2.12 -27.65
N LEU A 76 -5.73 -0.81 -27.56
CA LEU A 76 -5.02 0.09 -26.64
C LEU A 76 -5.35 -0.20 -25.17
N ILE A 77 -6.63 -0.41 -24.85
CA ILE A 77 -7.09 -0.81 -23.52
C ILE A 77 -6.40 -2.11 -23.11
N GLN A 78 -6.37 -3.11 -24.00
CA GLN A 78 -5.70 -4.37 -23.74
C GLN A 78 -4.21 -4.16 -23.43
N GLN A 79 -3.50 -3.32 -24.20
CA GLN A 79 -2.10 -3.03 -23.91
C GLN A 79 -1.92 -2.29 -22.58
N LEU A 80 -2.84 -1.42 -22.19
CA LEU A 80 -2.80 -0.75 -20.89
C LEU A 80 -3.08 -1.72 -19.73
N CYS A 81 -4.03 -2.65 -19.88
CA CYS A 81 -4.29 -3.68 -18.88
C CYS A 81 -3.09 -4.62 -18.70
N LEU A 82 -2.42 -5.00 -19.80
CA LEU A 82 -1.18 -5.77 -19.75
C LEU A 82 -0.06 -4.99 -19.04
N LEU A 83 0.09 -3.70 -19.36
CA LEU A 83 1.06 -2.84 -18.70
C LEU A 83 0.79 -2.72 -17.20
N GLN A 84 -0.48 -2.50 -16.82
CA GLN A 84 -0.90 -2.45 -15.43
C GLN A 84 -0.53 -3.75 -14.72
N ARG A 85 -0.88 -4.92 -15.29
CA ARG A 85 -0.52 -6.22 -14.72
C ARG A 85 0.98 -6.38 -14.53
N PHE A 86 1.80 -6.04 -15.53
CA PHE A 86 3.25 -6.15 -15.39
C PHE A 86 3.84 -5.16 -14.38
N TYR A 87 3.29 -3.95 -14.32
CA TYR A 87 3.71 -2.92 -13.37
C TYR A 87 3.40 -3.33 -11.92
N LEU A 88 2.18 -3.82 -11.67
CA LEU A 88 1.77 -4.33 -10.37
C LEU A 88 2.59 -5.57 -10.00
N ASN A 89 2.75 -6.53 -10.91
CA ASN A 89 3.55 -7.73 -10.66
C ASN A 89 5.00 -7.40 -10.27
N GLU A 90 5.71 -6.52 -10.99
CA GLU A 90 7.09 -6.19 -10.63
C GLU A 90 7.19 -5.44 -9.29
N LEU A 91 6.23 -4.57 -8.96
CA LEU A 91 6.23 -3.85 -7.68
C LEU A 91 5.92 -4.76 -6.50
N TYR A 92 4.92 -5.62 -6.66
CA TYR A 92 4.36 -6.38 -5.56
C TYR A 92 5.01 -7.75 -5.42
N THR A 93 5.42 -8.45 -6.49
CA THR A 93 5.98 -9.82 -6.39
C THR A 93 7.23 -9.88 -5.50
N ASP A 94 8.16 -8.92 -5.63
CA ASP A 94 9.37 -8.90 -4.80
C ASP A 94 9.03 -8.56 -3.33
N ALA A 95 8.11 -7.62 -3.09
CA ALA A 95 7.70 -7.23 -1.73
C ALA A 95 6.82 -8.28 -1.04
N MET A 96 5.99 -9.02 -1.80
CA MET A 96 5.09 -10.07 -1.32
C MET A 96 5.84 -11.32 -0.87
N ASN A 97 6.95 -11.65 -1.55
CA ASN A 97 7.74 -12.83 -1.25
C ASN A 97 8.90 -12.54 -0.28
N THR A 98 9.10 -11.27 0.09
CA THR A 98 10.15 -10.88 1.03
C THR A 98 9.61 -10.89 2.46
N LEU A 99 10.10 -11.84 3.26
CA LEU A 99 9.84 -11.85 4.70
C LEU A 99 10.67 -10.75 5.37
N PRO A 100 10.08 -9.95 6.28
CA PRO A 100 10.85 -8.99 7.04
C PRO A 100 11.85 -9.71 7.97
N ASP A 101 13.11 -9.27 7.91
CA ASP A 101 14.10 -9.68 8.90
C ASP A 101 13.73 -9.08 10.27
N ARG A 102 13.65 -9.94 11.30
CA ARG A 102 13.27 -9.57 12.67
C ARG A 102 14.28 -8.62 13.33
N TYR A 103 15.51 -8.60 12.82
CA TYR A 103 16.59 -7.79 13.35
C TYR A 103 16.80 -6.48 12.60
N ASP A 104 16.10 -6.26 11.47
CA ASP A 104 16.20 -5.02 10.72
C ASP A 104 15.58 -3.87 11.52
N THR A 105 16.41 -2.87 11.82
CA THR A 105 16.01 -1.68 12.57
C THR A 105 14.94 -0.88 11.82
N LYS A 106 14.97 -0.91 10.48
CA LYS A 106 14.03 -0.17 9.63
C LYS A 106 12.56 -0.53 9.92
N TYR A 107 12.25 -1.81 10.07
CA TYR A 107 10.87 -2.26 10.29
C TYR A 107 10.42 -2.00 11.73
N ARG A 108 11.35 -2.10 12.68
CA ARG A 108 11.10 -1.71 14.09
C ARG A 108 10.78 -0.22 14.19
N ASP A 109 11.49 0.62 13.45
CA ASP A 109 11.27 2.06 13.40
C ASP A 109 9.89 2.39 12.79
N MET A 110 9.49 1.71 11.71
CA MET A 110 8.15 1.87 11.12
C MET A 110 7.04 1.54 12.13
N ILE A 111 7.16 0.42 12.85
CA ILE A 111 6.17 0.00 13.85
C ILE A 111 6.14 0.99 15.03
N SER A 112 7.29 1.48 15.46
CA SER A 112 7.39 2.51 16.49
C SER A 112 6.68 3.80 16.07
N GLU A 113 6.86 4.21 14.82
CA GLU A 113 6.25 5.42 14.26
C GLU A 113 4.72 5.28 14.07
N LEU A 114 4.22 4.09 13.70
CA LEU A 114 2.77 3.79 13.69
C LEU A 114 2.16 4.04 15.07
N ARG A 115 2.79 3.49 16.11
CA ARG A 115 2.37 3.67 17.51
C ARG A 115 2.43 5.14 17.92
N ARG A 116 3.55 5.79 17.62
CA ARG A 116 3.80 7.20 17.94
C ARG A 116 2.72 8.09 17.32
N SER A 117 2.44 7.91 16.04
CA SER A 117 1.43 8.71 15.35
C SER A 117 0.02 8.47 15.89
N ALA A 118 -0.33 7.24 16.25
CA ALA A 118 -1.65 6.91 16.81
C ALA A 118 -1.90 7.49 18.21
N PHE A 119 -0.92 7.39 19.12
CA PHE A 119 -1.15 7.63 20.55
C PHE A 119 -0.38 8.81 21.17
N ASP A 120 0.64 9.37 20.51
CA ASP A 120 1.29 10.58 21.07
C ASP A 120 0.34 11.79 21.08
N THR A 121 -0.66 11.82 20.20
CA THR A 121 -1.70 12.86 20.22
C THR A 121 -2.64 12.71 21.43
N ASP A 122 -2.90 11.46 21.86
CA ASP A 122 -3.67 11.11 23.06
C ASP A 122 -2.90 11.52 24.34
N LEU A 123 -1.56 11.58 24.30
CA LEU A 123 -0.73 12.05 25.42
C LEU A 123 -0.86 13.56 25.65
N LEU A 124 -1.11 14.36 24.61
CA LEU A 124 -1.37 15.80 24.74
C LEU A 124 -2.79 16.12 25.19
N LEU A 125 -3.75 15.22 24.92
CA LEU A 125 -5.15 15.37 25.33
C LEU A 125 -5.43 14.77 26.71
N SER A 126 -4.61 13.81 27.17
CA SER A 126 -4.70 13.20 28.50
C SER A 126 -4.02 13.98 29.62
N GLU A 127 -3.39 15.13 29.32
CA GLU A 127 -2.93 16.08 30.35
C GLU A 127 -4.06 16.56 31.28
N GLN A 128 -5.32 16.39 30.91
CA GLN A 128 -6.48 16.79 31.74
C GLN A 128 -7.05 15.72 32.66
N SER A 129 -6.56 14.47 32.62
CA SER A 129 -7.01 13.46 33.58
C SER A 129 -5.97 12.38 33.77
N CYS A 130 -5.07 12.57 34.73
CA CYS A 130 -4.48 11.56 35.64
C CYS A 130 -3.29 12.20 36.38
N GLN A 131 -3.33 12.20 37.72
CA GLN A 131 -2.36 12.82 38.63
C GLN A 131 -0.96 12.17 38.69
N ASP A 132 -0.54 11.41 37.66
CA ASP A 132 0.72 10.64 37.66
C ASP A 132 1.79 11.20 36.69
N LEU A 133 1.81 12.52 36.50
CA LEU A 133 2.62 13.19 35.46
C LEU A 133 4.12 13.37 35.78
N ASN A 134 4.59 13.10 37.00
CA ASN A 134 6.00 13.35 37.33
C ASN A 134 6.99 12.25 36.89
N ALA A 135 6.54 11.14 36.31
CA ALA A 135 7.44 10.02 35.91
C ALA A 135 7.62 9.85 34.39
N ARG A 136 6.97 10.65 33.54
CA ARG A 136 6.90 10.39 32.08
C ARG A 136 7.46 11.49 31.18
N VAL A 137 7.81 12.66 31.74
CA VAL A 137 8.27 13.84 30.97
C VAL A 137 9.79 13.86 30.72
N SER A 138 10.56 12.92 31.27
CA SER A 138 12.00 12.87 30.97
C SER A 138 12.27 12.19 29.62
N SER A 139 12.45 13.05 28.62
CA SER A 139 13.29 12.91 27.42
C SER A 139 13.01 11.73 26.48
N VAL A 140 12.51 12.09 25.30
CA VAL A 140 12.82 11.45 24.03
C VAL A 140 14.35 11.33 23.90
N SER A 141 14.89 10.15 24.19
CA SER A 141 16.26 9.75 23.85
C SER A 141 16.21 8.31 23.38
N MET A 142 16.65 8.10 22.14
CA MET A 142 16.52 6.87 21.36
C MET A 142 17.54 5.81 21.76
N ASN A 143 17.77 5.59 23.05
CA ASN A 143 18.79 4.64 23.50
C ASN A 143 18.81 4.57 25.03
N GLU A 144 17.90 3.80 25.65
CA GLU A 144 18.13 3.31 27.01
C GLU A 144 17.16 2.19 27.44
N THR A 145 17.76 1.00 27.61
CA THR A 145 17.41 -0.10 28.51
C THR A 145 15.94 -0.36 28.88
N ILE A 146 15.46 -1.51 28.39
CA ILE A 146 14.27 -2.26 28.80
C ILE A 146 14.41 -2.65 30.30
N THR A 147 14.06 -1.77 31.24
CA THR A 147 14.13 -2.11 32.68
C THR A 147 12.93 -1.65 33.52
N ASN A 148 11.94 -0.95 32.95
CA ASN A 148 10.76 -0.50 33.70
C ASN A 148 9.50 -1.29 33.31
N PRO A 149 8.98 -2.20 34.16
CA PRO A 149 7.84 -3.05 33.82
C PRO A 149 6.57 -2.26 33.48
N ARG A 150 6.37 -1.09 34.11
CA ARG A 150 5.22 -0.19 33.83
C ARG A 150 5.25 0.41 32.42
N ARG A 151 6.44 0.52 31.80
CA ARG A 151 6.60 1.00 30.42
C ARG A 151 6.31 -0.10 29.40
N VAL A 152 6.69 -1.34 29.72
CA VAL A 152 6.40 -2.51 28.87
C VAL A 152 4.90 -2.77 28.80
N GLU A 153 4.18 -2.65 29.92
CA GLU A 153 2.72 -2.80 29.97
C GLU A 153 1.98 -1.72 29.16
N ALA A 154 2.45 -0.47 29.20
CA ALA A 154 1.88 0.59 28.38
C ALA A 154 2.11 0.34 26.89
N LEU A 155 3.30 -0.10 26.53
CA LEU A 155 3.65 -0.45 25.15
C LEU A 155 2.81 -1.61 24.61
N GLN A 156 2.62 -2.66 25.40
CA GLN A 156 1.78 -3.80 25.03
C GLN A 156 0.32 -3.40 24.83
N ARG A 157 -0.21 -2.51 25.67
CA ARG A 157 -1.57 -1.96 25.51
C ARG A 157 -1.72 -1.14 24.23
N ASP A 158 -0.72 -0.34 23.86
CA ASP A 158 -0.74 0.41 22.60
C ASP A 158 -0.76 -0.56 21.39
N TYR A 159 0.05 -1.62 21.44
CA TYR A 159 0.05 -2.64 20.37
C TYR A 159 -1.25 -3.43 20.31
N GLU A 160 -1.86 -3.74 21.46
CA GLU A 160 -3.17 -4.37 21.52
C GLU A 160 -4.25 -3.46 20.91
N ARG A 161 -4.23 -2.15 21.22
CA ARG A 161 -5.15 -1.16 20.62
C ARG A 161 -4.96 -0.99 19.11
N LEU A 162 -3.76 -1.23 18.59
CA LEU A 162 -3.48 -1.27 17.14
C LEU A 162 -3.93 -2.57 16.47
N GLY A 163 -4.26 -3.61 17.26
CA GLY A 163 -4.71 -4.90 16.76
C GLY A 163 -3.59 -5.87 16.39
N PHE A 164 -2.41 -5.74 17.02
CA PHE A 164 -1.35 -6.75 16.94
C PHE A 164 -1.74 -8.03 17.71
N GLN A 165 -1.32 -9.18 17.20
CA GLN A 165 -1.45 -10.49 17.82
C GLN A 165 -0.24 -10.80 18.72
N ASP A 166 0.99 -10.62 18.24
CA ASP A 166 2.20 -10.74 19.08
C ASP A 166 2.59 -9.37 19.68
N LEU A 167 2.17 -9.13 20.92
CA LEU A 167 2.48 -7.90 21.65
C LEU A 167 3.96 -7.80 22.10
N ARG A 168 4.69 -8.92 22.12
CA ARG A 168 6.10 -8.97 22.53
C ARG A 168 7.02 -8.69 21.35
N GLU A 169 6.65 -9.18 20.18
CA GLU A 169 7.39 -9.00 18.95
C GLU A 169 6.44 -8.72 17.77
N PRO A 170 5.93 -7.46 17.65
CA PRO A 170 4.93 -7.09 16.65
C PRO A 170 5.35 -7.33 15.19
N ILE A 171 6.65 -7.43 14.93
CA ILE A 171 7.18 -7.71 13.58
C ILE A 171 6.81 -9.13 13.10
N LYS A 172 6.54 -10.08 14.01
CA LYS A 172 6.14 -11.45 13.64
C LYS A 172 4.80 -11.50 12.93
N ASP A 173 3.90 -10.58 13.24
CA ASP A 173 2.59 -10.52 12.60
C ASP A 173 2.72 -10.29 11.08
N PHE A 174 3.80 -9.65 10.64
CA PHE A 174 4.11 -9.38 9.23
C PHE A 174 4.98 -10.47 8.58
N GLN A 175 5.15 -11.63 9.21
CA GLN A 175 5.89 -12.76 8.64
C GLN A 175 4.99 -13.78 7.94
N THR A 176 3.78 -13.38 7.58
CA THR A 176 2.85 -14.17 6.77
C THR A 176 3.01 -13.84 5.28
N ILE A 177 2.86 -14.84 4.42
CA ILE A 177 2.82 -14.68 2.95
C ILE A 177 1.34 -14.85 2.57
N PRO A 178 0.77 -14.04 1.66
CA PRO A 178 1.43 -13.24 0.62
C PRO A 178 1.72 -11.77 0.93
N SER A 179 1.14 -11.15 1.96
CA SER A 179 1.28 -9.69 2.15
C SER A 179 2.47 -9.24 3.00
N GLY A 180 3.10 -10.14 3.77
CA GLY A 180 4.40 -9.96 4.43
C GLY A 180 4.75 -8.54 4.87
N ILE A 181 5.89 -8.06 4.38
CA ILE A 181 6.36 -6.70 4.64
C ILE A 181 5.53 -5.62 3.92
N LEU A 182 4.88 -5.97 2.82
CA LEU A 182 4.07 -5.06 2.03
C LEU A 182 2.90 -4.48 2.84
N SER A 183 2.27 -5.30 3.68
CA SER A 183 1.23 -4.85 4.63
C SER A 183 1.74 -3.78 5.58
N LEU A 184 2.93 -3.95 6.15
CA LEU A 184 3.55 -2.95 7.03
C LEU A 184 3.86 -1.66 6.27
N GLN A 185 4.42 -1.76 5.05
CA GLN A 185 4.74 -0.60 4.22
C GLN A 185 3.50 0.20 3.83
N ASN A 186 2.40 -0.48 3.48
CA ASN A 186 1.13 0.17 3.14
C ASN A 186 0.49 0.84 4.37
N LEU A 187 0.52 0.19 5.53
CA LEU A 187 0.05 0.81 6.79
C LEU A 187 0.89 2.03 7.16
N PHE A 188 2.21 1.93 7.01
CA PHE A 188 3.12 3.04 7.25
C PHE A 188 2.88 4.19 6.26
N TYR A 189 2.65 3.88 4.98
CA TYR A 189 2.27 4.86 3.97
C TYR A 189 0.98 5.61 4.37
N PHE A 190 -0.06 4.89 4.80
CA PHE A 190 -1.30 5.49 5.28
C PHE A 190 -1.06 6.41 6.48
N CYS A 191 -0.26 5.96 7.46
CA CYS A 191 0.11 6.73 8.63
C CYS A 191 0.84 8.06 8.29
N ILE A 192 1.78 8.03 7.35
CA ILE A 192 2.58 9.20 6.99
C ILE A 192 1.81 10.18 6.09
N HIS A 193 1.10 9.67 5.08
CA HIS A 193 0.47 10.51 4.06
C HIS A 193 -0.95 10.97 4.45
N GLN A 194 -1.65 10.24 5.31
CA GLN A 194 -3.01 10.56 5.76
C GLN A 194 -3.10 10.45 7.28
N LYS A 195 -2.17 11.12 7.98
CA LYS A 195 -2.00 11.01 9.44
C LYS A 195 -3.28 11.25 10.24
N ASN A 196 -4.07 12.26 9.89
CA ASN A 196 -5.31 12.59 10.61
C ASN A 196 -6.37 11.47 10.46
N ASP A 197 -6.51 10.92 9.26
CA ASP A 197 -7.45 9.83 8.99
C ASP A 197 -6.99 8.54 9.67
N PHE A 198 -5.67 8.27 9.67
CA PHE A 198 -5.07 7.17 10.41
C PHE A 198 -5.37 7.25 11.91
N ILE A 199 -5.10 8.40 12.55
CA ILE A 199 -5.36 8.61 13.98
C ILE A 199 -6.84 8.41 14.28
N ARG A 200 -7.71 9.05 13.49
CA ARG A 200 -9.16 8.94 13.65
C ARG A 200 -9.62 7.49 13.57
N PHE A 201 -9.14 6.74 12.57
CA PHE A 201 -9.47 5.33 12.41
C PHE A 201 -9.04 4.50 13.61
N VAL A 202 -7.81 4.67 14.12
CA VAL A 202 -7.31 3.94 15.29
C VAL A 202 -8.14 4.27 16.53
N LEU A 203 -8.40 5.55 16.80
CA LEU A 203 -9.14 5.97 17.98
C LEU A 203 -10.59 5.48 17.97
N GLU A 204 -11.30 5.60 16.83
CA GLU A 204 -12.69 5.15 16.66
C GLU A 204 -12.85 3.64 16.85
N ASN A 205 -11.83 2.85 16.53
CA ASN A 205 -11.85 1.39 16.69
C ASN A 205 -11.30 0.91 18.04
N SER A 206 -10.49 1.72 18.72
CA SER A 206 -9.93 1.39 20.04
C SER A 206 -10.90 1.58 21.21
N CYS A 207 -11.97 2.38 21.04
CA CYS A 207 -12.93 2.73 22.10
C CYS A 207 -14.21 1.88 22.13
N LYS A 208 -14.48 1.04 21.13
CA LYS A 208 -15.72 0.25 21.05
C LYS A 208 -15.67 -0.96 21.98
N THR A 209 -16.79 -1.33 22.60
CA THR A 209 -16.90 -2.58 23.37
C THR A 209 -16.52 -3.78 22.49
N LEU A 210 -15.81 -4.76 23.08
CA LEU A 210 -15.09 -5.91 22.50
C LEU A 210 -15.70 -6.65 21.28
N GLN A 211 -16.98 -6.46 20.95
CA GLN A 211 -17.66 -7.11 19.82
C GLN A 211 -17.65 -6.31 18.50
N GLN A 212 -17.33 -5.01 18.51
CA GLN A 212 -17.34 -4.16 17.30
C GLN A 212 -15.98 -3.52 16.98
N GLN A 213 -14.90 -3.98 17.61
CA GLN A 213 -13.56 -3.48 17.31
C GLN A 213 -13.06 -4.08 16.00
N CYS A 214 -12.59 -3.22 15.09
CA CYS A 214 -11.82 -3.64 13.92
C CYS A 214 -10.33 -3.61 14.28
N PRO A 215 -9.65 -4.75 14.44
CA PRO A 215 -8.22 -4.79 14.75
C PRO A 215 -7.43 -4.34 13.52
N LEU A 216 -6.98 -3.07 13.51
CA LEU A 216 -6.39 -2.42 12.34
C LEU A 216 -5.30 -3.27 11.67
N VAL A 217 -4.28 -3.69 12.42
CA VAL A 217 -3.14 -4.43 11.86
C VAL A 217 -3.59 -5.77 11.29
N LYS A 218 -4.35 -6.56 12.05
CA LYS A 218 -4.88 -7.85 11.59
C LYS A 218 -5.74 -7.70 10.34
N SER A 219 -6.68 -6.74 10.35
CA SER A 219 -7.59 -6.49 9.23
C SER A 219 -6.85 -5.98 7.99
N ALA A 220 -5.79 -5.18 8.18
CA ALA A 220 -4.95 -4.73 7.07
C ALA A 220 -4.18 -5.88 6.43
N ILE A 221 -3.56 -6.76 7.23
CA ILE A 221 -2.86 -7.94 6.72
C ILE A 221 -3.82 -8.82 5.90
N GLU A 222 -5.00 -9.13 6.46
CA GLU A 222 -6.02 -9.94 5.78
C GLU A 222 -6.57 -9.27 4.52
N TYR A 223 -6.75 -7.94 4.54
CA TYR A 223 -7.17 -7.17 3.38
C TYR A 223 -6.14 -7.23 2.25
N PHE A 224 -4.86 -7.01 2.55
CA PHE A 224 -3.81 -7.08 1.54
C PHE A 224 -3.60 -8.52 1.06
N ASP A 225 -3.66 -9.51 1.95
CA ASP A 225 -3.63 -10.92 1.55
C ASP A 225 -4.74 -11.23 0.54
N SER A 226 -5.97 -10.76 0.81
CA SER A 226 -7.11 -10.96 -0.09
C SER A 226 -6.96 -10.20 -1.41
N LEU A 227 -6.49 -8.95 -1.38
CA LEU A 227 -6.27 -8.12 -2.57
C LEU A 227 -5.27 -8.78 -3.53
N LEU A 228 -4.23 -9.39 -2.97
CA LEU A 228 -3.15 -10.02 -3.71
C LEU A 228 -3.52 -11.39 -4.30
N ILE A 229 -4.60 -12.01 -3.83
CA ILE A 229 -5.15 -13.27 -4.36
C ILE A 229 -6.09 -13.01 -5.56
N ILE A 230 -6.53 -11.76 -5.80
CA ILE A 230 -7.52 -11.42 -6.83
C ILE A 230 -6.90 -11.23 -8.24
N GLU A 231 -5.57 -11.33 -8.41
CA GLU A 231 -4.86 -11.28 -9.71
C GLU A 231 -4.62 -12.65 -10.40
#